data_AF-A0A1Q5F5M3-F1
#
_entry.id   AF-A0A1Q5F5M3-F1
#
_cell.length_a   1.000
_cell.length_b   1.000
_cell.length_c   1.000
_cell.angle_alpha   90.00
_cell.angle_beta   90.00
_cell.angle_gamma   90.00
#
_symmetry.space_group_name_H-M   'P 1'
#
loop_
_entity.id
_entity.type
_entity.pdbx_description
1 polymer ?
#
loop_
_entity_poly.entity_id
_entity_poly.type
_entity_poly.pdbx_seq_one_letter_code
_entity_poly.pdbx_strand_id
1 'polypeptide(L)'
;MPAGLPPSAAAHVLGGRGCLWTELMPDSRHVEYMAFPRLCTLAEVLWGTAGDYPEFAFRLAAHLRRLDRLTTAHGPLPSTRPGAAAS
;
A
#
# COMPACT_ATOMS: atom_id res chain seq x y z
N MET A 1 -5.45 -15.03 -1.15
CA MET A 1 -6.77 -15.72 -1.14
C MET A 1 -7.35 -15.62 0.26
N PRO A 2 -8.61 -15.16 0.44
CA PRO A 2 -9.25 -15.11 1.75
C PRO A 2 -9.28 -16.48 2.41
N ALA A 3 -9.02 -16.54 3.72
CA ALA A 3 -9.15 -17.77 4.48
C ALA A 3 -10.62 -18.23 4.50
N GLY A 4 -10.85 -19.54 4.39
CA GLY A 4 -12.20 -20.13 4.45
C GLY A 4 -12.93 -20.24 3.11
N LEU A 5 -12.34 -19.81 1.99
CA LEU A 5 -12.89 -20.07 0.66
C LEU A 5 -12.33 -21.38 0.07
N PRO A 6 -13.16 -22.17 -0.64
CA PRO A 6 -12.67 -23.35 -1.34
C PRO A 6 -11.70 -22.94 -2.46
N PRO A 7 -10.69 -23.76 -2.81
CA PRO A 7 -9.74 -23.45 -3.88
C PRO A 7 -10.41 -23.14 -5.23
N SER A 8 -11.57 -23.76 -5.51
CA SER A 8 -12.36 -23.50 -6.73
C SER A 8 -12.84 -22.05 -6.84
N ALA A 9 -13.03 -21.33 -5.73
CA ALA A 9 -13.46 -19.94 -5.74
C ALA A 9 -12.40 -18.98 -6.32
N ALA A 10 -11.15 -19.41 -6.43
CA ALA A 10 -10.06 -18.63 -7.03
C ALA A 10 -10.39 -18.13 -8.43
N ALA A 11 -11.02 -19.00 -9.24
CA ALA A 11 -11.36 -18.70 -10.62
C ALA A 11 -12.37 -17.56 -10.77
N HIS A 12 -13.08 -17.20 -9.70
CA HIS A 12 -14.06 -16.11 -9.69
C HIS A 12 -13.48 -14.78 -9.21
N VAL A 13 -12.23 -14.75 -8.74
CA VAL A 13 -11.57 -13.53 -8.29
C VAL A 13 -10.93 -12.83 -9.48
N LEU A 14 -11.54 -11.72 -9.92
CA LEU A 14 -11.03 -10.92 -11.04
C LEU A 14 -9.84 -10.02 -10.66
N GLY A 15 -9.65 -9.76 -9.36
CA GLY A 15 -8.62 -8.86 -8.85
C GLY A 15 -9.11 -8.09 -7.63
N GLY A 16 -8.51 -6.93 -7.38
CA GLY A 16 -8.87 -6.04 -6.28
C GLY A 16 -8.80 -4.56 -6.67
N ARG A 17 -9.31 -3.70 -5.80
CA ARG A 17 -9.30 -2.24 -5.96
C ARG A 17 -8.92 -1.57 -4.65
N GLY A 18 -8.26 -0.41 -4.75
CA GLY A 18 -8.03 0.49 -3.63
C GLY A 18 -8.96 1.69 -3.74
N CYS A 19 -10.02 1.72 -2.94
CA CYS A 19 -10.93 2.86 -2.91
C CYS A 19 -10.35 3.98 -2.03
N LEU A 20 -10.40 5.21 -2.52
CA LEU A 20 -10.02 6.40 -1.78
C LEU A 20 -11.22 7.33 -1.67
N TRP A 21 -11.57 7.68 -0.44
CA TRP A 21 -12.71 8.51 -0.08
C TRP A 21 -12.21 9.92 0.23
N THR A 22 -12.57 10.91 -0.58
CA THR A 22 -11.94 12.24 -0.58
C THR A 22 -12.66 13.27 0.29
N GLU A 23 -13.68 12.87 1.04
CA GLU A 23 -14.52 13.74 1.88
C GLU A 23 -13.71 14.59 2.87
N LEU A 24 -12.55 14.09 3.30
CA LEU A 24 -11.63 14.76 4.24
C LEU A 24 -10.25 15.05 3.62
N MET A 25 -10.16 15.17 2.30
CA MET A 25 -8.90 15.42 1.57
C MET A 25 -9.02 16.74 0.78
N PRO A 26 -8.72 17.90 1.39
CA PRO A 26 -9.03 19.21 0.81
C PRO A 26 -8.19 19.58 -0.42
N ASP A 27 -7.08 18.90 -0.66
CA ASP A 27 -6.18 19.16 -1.78
C ASP A 27 -5.49 17.88 -2.28
N SER A 28 -4.83 17.96 -3.44
CA SER A 28 -4.13 16.84 -4.05
C SER A 28 -2.99 16.29 -3.20
N ARG A 29 -2.33 17.12 -2.38
CA ARG A 29 -1.25 16.66 -1.50
C ARG A 29 -1.80 15.79 -0.37
N HIS A 30 -2.98 16.10 0.16
CA HIS A 30 -3.68 15.23 1.11
C HIS A 30 -4.10 13.90 0.46
N VAL A 31 -4.59 13.94 -0.79
CA VAL A 31 -4.91 12.72 -1.56
C VAL A 31 -3.67 11.84 -1.74
N GLU A 32 -2.55 12.41 -2.17
CA GLU A 32 -1.27 11.71 -2.32
C GLU A 32 -0.77 11.12 -1.00
N TYR A 33 -0.79 11.91 0.08
CA TYR A 33 -0.41 11.47 1.42
C TYR A 33 -1.28 10.29 1.91
N MET A 34 -2.55 10.28 1.52
CA MET A 34 -3.49 9.21 1.86
C MET A 34 -3.40 8.02 0.90
N ALA A 35 -2.89 8.18 -0.31
CA ALA A 35 -2.67 7.09 -1.25
C ALA A 35 -1.33 6.37 -0.97
N PHE A 36 -0.26 7.14 -0.76
CA PHE A 36 1.10 6.62 -0.60
C PHE A 36 1.53 6.55 0.87
N PRO A 37 2.23 5.48 1.29
CA PRO A 37 2.77 4.39 0.47
C PRO A 37 1.82 3.20 0.21
N ARG A 38 0.57 3.23 0.71
CA ARG A 38 -0.36 2.07 0.65
C ARG A 38 -0.59 1.55 -0.77
N LEU A 39 -0.63 2.46 -1.76
CA LEU A 39 -0.82 2.10 -3.15
C LEU A 39 0.31 1.23 -3.71
N CYS A 40 1.55 1.36 -3.20
CA CYS A 40 2.67 0.50 -3.58
C CYS A 40 2.43 -0.95 -3.15
N THR A 41 1.92 -1.16 -1.93
CA THR A 41 1.55 -2.49 -1.42
C THR A 41 0.41 -3.08 -2.25
N LEU A 42 -0.61 -2.28 -2.57
CA LEU A 42 -1.73 -2.73 -3.40
C LEU A 42 -1.25 -3.18 -4.78
N ALA A 43 -0.39 -2.39 -5.43
CA ALA A 43 0.18 -2.73 -6.74
C ALA A 43 0.97 -4.04 -6.69
N GLU A 44 1.77 -4.26 -5.64
CA GLU A 44 2.54 -5.49 -5.47
C GLU A 44 1.66 -6.74 -5.34
N VAL A 45 0.57 -6.65 -4.58
CA VAL A 45 -0.40 -7.75 -4.43
C VAL A 45 -1.12 -8.02 -5.74
N LEU A 46 -1.59 -6.98 -6.43
CA LEU A 46 -2.39 -7.13 -7.65
C LEU A 46 -1.55 -7.54 -8.86
N TRP A 47 -0.26 -7.21 -8.89
CA TRP A 47 0.67 -7.65 -9.94
C TRP A 47 1.24 -9.05 -9.67
N GLY A 48 0.94 -9.65 -8.51
CA GLY A 48 1.40 -11.00 -8.17
C GLY A 48 2.87 -11.08 -7.76
N THR A 49 3.50 -9.96 -7.40
CA THR A 49 4.89 -9.93 -6.93
C THR A 49 5.00 -9.84 -5.41
N ALA A 50 3.88 -9.99 -4.70
CA ALA A 50 3.87 -10.01 -3.25
C ALA A 50 4.67 -11.20 -2.72
N GLY A 51 5.62 -10.90 -1.85
CA GLY A 51 6.47 -11.87 -1.18
C GLY A 51 6.57 -11.56 0.31
N ASP A 52 7.76 -11.80 0.87
CA ASP A 52 8.00 -11.59 2.28
C ASP A 52 8.00 -10.09 2.65
N TYR A 53 7.33 -9.76 3.76
CA TYR A 53 7.19 -8.38 4.21
C TYR A 53 8.55 -7.66 4.43
N PRO A 54 9.59 -8.27 5.02
CA PRO A 54 10.89 -7.61 5.16
C PRO A 54 11.54 -7.24 3.82
N GLU A 55 11.42 -8.10 2.81
CA GLU A 55 11.93 -7.84 1.46
C GLU A 55 11.14 -6.69 0.80
N PHE A 56 9.82 -6.73 0.93
CA PHE A 56 8.95 -5.65 0.49
C PHE A 56 9.32 -4.32 1.15
N ALA A 57 9.50 -4.29 2.47
CA ALA A 57 9.86 -3.08 3.22
C ALA A 57 11.19 -2.49 2.74
N PHE A 58 12.18 -3.33 2.43
CA PHE A 58 13.44 -2.90 1.83
C PHE A 58 13.26 -2.26 0.44
N ARG A 59 12.48 -2.89 -0.45
CA ARG A 59 12.15 -2.34 -1.77
C ARG A 59 11.32 -1.06 -1.67
N LEU A 60 10.39 -1.00 -0.72
CA LEU A 60 9.56 0.16 -0.46
C LEU A 60 10.40 1.37 -0.01
N ALA A 61 11.41 1.18 0.85
CA ALA A 61 12.32 2.25 1.24
C ALA A 61 13.06 2.87 0.04
N ALA A 62 13.43 2.06 -0.97
CA ALA A 62 13.99 2.58 -2.21
C ALA A 62 12.94 3.33 -3.05
N HIS A 63 11.68 2.89 -3.04
CA HIS A 63 10.59 3.56 -3.75
C HIS A 63 10.19 4.89 -3.11
N LEU A 64 10.16 4.99 -1.78
CA LEU A 64 9.89 6.25 -1.07
C LEU A 64 10.89 7.34 -1.46
N ARG A 65 12.18 7.02 -1.54
CA ARG A 65 13.20 7.95 -2.04
C ARG A 65 12.96 8.44 -3.47
N ARG A 66 12.21 7.69 -4.29
CA ARG A 66 11.80 8.14 -5.63
C ARG A 66 10.60 9.08 -5.54
N LEU A 67 9.62 8.77 -4.68
CA LEU A 67 8.48 9.65 -4.43
C LEU A 67 8.94 11.01 -3.87
N ASP A 68 9.92 11.02 -2.97
CA ASP A 68 10.56 12.24 -2.46
C ASP A 68 11.10 13.12 -3.60
N ARG A 69 11.79 12.51 -4.58
CA ARG A 69 12.33 13.20 -5.76
C ARG A 69 11.26 13.71 -6.72
N LEU A 70 10.10 13.06 -6.75
CA LEU A 70 8.94 13.48 -7.52
C LEU A 70 8.07 14.48 -6.75
N THR A 71 8.46 14.87 -5.53
CA THR A 71 7.70 15.76 -4.64
C THR A 71 6.29 15.27 -4.29
N THR A 72 6.05 13.97 -4.45
CA THR A 72 4.78 13.32 -4.13
C THR A 72 4.62 13.21 -2.62
N ALA A 73 3.53 13.74 -2.07
CA ALA A 73 3.28 13.61 -0.64
C ALA A 73 3.03 12.14 -0.27
N HIS A 74 3.68 11.63 0.77
CA HIS A 74 3.45 10.27 1.25
C HIS A 74 3.62 10.17 2.76
N GLY A 75 2.90 9.22 3.36
CA GLY A 75 3.08 8.87 4.77
C GLY A 75 4.43 8.20 5.06
N PRO A 76 4.84 8.16 6.34
CA PRO A 76 6.03 7.43 6.77
C PRO A 76 5.82 5.91 6.67
N LEU A 77 6.92 5.15 6.71
CA LEU A 77 6.86 3.68 6.84
C LEU A 77 6.09 3.29 8.12
N PRO A 78 5.31 2.20 8.10
CA PRO A 78 4.56 1.75 9.27
C PRO A 78 5.41 1.59 10.54
N SER A 79 6.64 1.07 10.40
CA SER A 79 7.59 0.89 11.50
C SER A 79 8.16 2.20 12.08
N THR A 80 7.98 3.31 11.38
CA THR A 80 8.48 4.64 11.77
C THR A 80 7.39 5.57 12.28
N ARG A 81 6.14 5.08 12.39
CA ARG A 81 5.07 5.86 13.04
C ARG A 81 5.30 5.91 14.54
N PRO A 82 5.27 7.11 15.16
CA PRO A 82 5.20 7.21 16.61
C PRO A 82 3.94 6.46 17.09
N GLY A 83 4.11 5.42 17.92
CA GLY A 83 3.02 4.61 18.47
C GLY A 83 2.76 3.24 17.82
N ALA A 84 3.44 2.87 16.72
CA ALA A 84 3.20 1.58 16.06
C ALA A 84 4.03 0.39 16.60
N ALA A 85 4.98 0.64 17.51
CA ALA A 85 5.86 -0.39 18.09
C ALA A 85 5.30 -1.07 19.35
N ALA A 86 4.02 -0.87 19.67
CA ALA A 86 3.37 -1.42 20.85
C ALA A 86 2.03 -2.09 20.50
N SER A 87 2.08 -3.28 19.90
CA SER A 87 1.03 -4.31 19.93
C SER A 87 1.61 -5.64 19.46
#